data_AF-A0A1Q7SGR3-F1
#
_entry.id   AF-A0A1Q7SGR3-F1
#
_cell.length_a   1.000
_cell.length_b   1.000
_cell.length_c   1.000
_cell.angle_alpha   90.00
_cell.angle_beta   90.00
_cell.angle_gamma   90.00
#
_symmetry.space_group_name_H-M   'P 1'
#
loop_
_entity.id
_entity.type
_entity.pdbx_description
1 polymer ?
#
loop_
_entity_poly.entity_id
_entity_poly.type
_entity_poly.pdbx_seq_one_letter_code
_entity_poly.pdbx_strand_id
1 'polypeptide(L)' 'MSLGYQAIDRQPVVFATGEKAIWEVAEIRVRLEGRERTVLAFLAPEASPTLLGAQTLETFGLGVDPLAKRLVRVDAFLA' A
#
# COMPACT_ATOMS: atom_id res chain seq x y z
N MET A 1 -15.24 0.93 11.77
CA MET A 1 -16.05 1.80 10.86
C MET A 1 -15.51 1.59 9.45
N SER A 2 -16.31 1.07 8.51
CA SER A 2 -15.82 0.79 7.15
C SER A 2 -15.75 2.07 6.31
N LEU A 3 -14.68 2.22 5.52
CA LEU A 3 -14.41 3.42 4.70
C LEU A 3 -15.22 3.49 3.39
N GLY A 4 -16.11 2.53 3.12
CA GLY A 4 -16.99 2.53 1.94
C GLY A 4 -16.31 2.17 0.61
N TYR A 5 -15.05 1.72 0.61
CA TYR A 5 -14.36 1.26 -0.59
C TYR A 5 -14.95 -0.05 -1.11
N GLN A 6 -15.17 -0.12 -2.42
CA GLN A 6 -15.65 -1.32 -3.11
C GLN A 6 -14.48 -2.03 -3.81
N ALA A 7 -14.48 -3.36 -3.76
CA ALA A 7 -13.51 -4.17 -4.48
C ALA A 7 -13.65 -3.97 -5.99
N ILE A 8 -12.54 -3.73 -6.66
CA ILE A 8 -12.44 -3.58 -8.12
C ILE A 8 -11.69 -4.75 -8.78
N ASP A 9 -10.92 -5.50 -7.99
CA ASP A 9 -10.12 -6.63 -8.46
C ASP A 9 -9.93 -7.66 -7.33
N ARG A 10 -9.46 -8.86 -7.68
CA ARG A 10 -9.05 -9.93 -6.76
C ARG A 10 -7.70 -10.48 -7.18
N GLN A 11 -6.73 -10.48 -6.26
CA GLN A 11 -5.36 -10.88 -6.56
C GLN A 11 -4.85 -11.98 -5.64
N PRO A 12 -4.03 -12.91 -6.15
CA PRO A 12 -3.34 -13.89 -5.33
C PRO A 12 -2.27 -13.23 -4.46
N VAL A 13 -2.21 -13.63 -3.19
CA VAL A 13 -1.22 -13.16 -2.21
C VAL A 13 -0.51 -14.34 -1.56
N VAL A 14 0.71 -14.09 -1.09
CA VAL A 14 1.50 -15.04 -0.29
C VAL A 14 1.93 -14.34 0.99
N PHE A 15 1.57 -14.90 2.13
CA PHE A 15 1.97 -14.37 3.43
C PHE A 15 3.40 -14.78 3.78
N ALA A 16 3.99 -14.11 4.77
CA ALA A 16 5.32 -14.47 5.29
C ALA A 16 5.39 -15.92 5.82
N THR A 17 4.25 -16.51 6.18
CA THR A 17 4.13 -17.93 6.58
C THR A 17 4.19 -18.90 5.39
N GLY A 18 4.17 -18.40 4.15
CA GLY A 18 4.04 -19.18 2.92
C GLY A 18 2.59 -19.53 2.54
N GLU A 19 1.63 -19.19 3.40
CA GLU A 19 0.20 -19.36 3.11
C GLU A 19 -0.20 -18.55 1.87
N LYS A 20 -1.04 -19.15 1.01
CA LYS A 20 -1.56 -18.54 -0.21
C LYS A 20 -3.05 -18.22 -0.05
N ALA A 21 -3.48 -17.06 -0.52
CA ALA A 21 -4.88 -16.65 -0.51
C ALA A 21 -5.21 -15.79 -1.73
N ILE A 22 -6.50 -15.46 -1.90
CA ILE A 22 -6.99 -14.48 -2.87
C ILE A 22 -7.61 -13.34 -2.09
N TRP A 23 -7.14 -12.10 -2.30
CA TRP A 23 -7.60 -10.92 -1.59
C TRP A 23 -8.26 -9.92 -2.54
N GLU A 24 -9.26 -9.20 -2.04
CA GLU A 24 -9.91 -8.11 -2.75
C GLU A 24 -9.00 -6.87 -2.76
N VAL A 25 -9.04 -6.12 -3.86
CA VAL A 25 -8.27 -4.90 -4.06
C VAL A 25 -9.23 -3.77 -4.41
N ALA A 26 -8.98 -2.58 -3.87
CA ALA A 26 -9.72 -1.36 -4.16
C ALA A 26 -8.78 -0.20 -4.49
N GLU A 27 -9.29 0.78 -5.25
CA GLU A 27 -8.69 2.10 -5.32
C GLU A 27 -9.05 2.91 -4.08
N ILE A 28 -8.04 3.44 -3.38
CA ILE A 28 -8.22 4.24 -2.18
C ILE A 28 -7.47 5.57 -2.28
N ARG A 29 -7.97 6.60 -1.57
CA ARG A 29 -7.27 7.88 -1.40
C ARG A 29 -6.39 7.81 -0.17
N VAL A 30 -5.09 8.04 -0.35
CA VAL A 30 -4.11 8.07 0.74
C VAL A 30 -3.43 9.43 0.77
N ARG A 31 -3.21 9.94 1.99
CA ARG A 31 -2.42 11.15 2.22
C ARG A 31 -1.13 10.80 2.95
N LEU A 32 0.01 11.11 2.32
CA LEU A 32 1.36 10.93 2.89
C LEU A 32 2.19 12.17 2.59
N GLU A 33 2.97 12.65 3.57
CA GLU A 33 3.86 13.81 3.42
C GLU A 33 3.14 15.04 2.79
N GLY A 34 1.92 15.33 3.27
CA GLY A 34 1.10 16.45 2.78
C GLY A 34 0.54 16.32 1.36
N ARG A 35 0.80 15.22 0.67
CA ARG A 35 0.29 14.95 -0.70
C ARG A 35 -0.79 13.90 -0.64
N GLU A 36 -1.78 14.00 -1.52
CA GLU A 36 -2.84 13.01 -1.67
C GLU A 36 -2.76 12.33 -3.03
N ARG A 37 -2.88 11.00 -3.06
CA ARG A 37 -2.86 10.17 -4.29
C ARG A 37 -3.90 9.07 -4.20
N THR A 38 -4.33 8.59 -5.36
CA THR A 38 -5.08 7.33 -5.47
C THR A 38 -4.08 6.19 -5.64
N VAL A 39 -4.25 5.12 -4.86
CA VAL A 39 -3.41 3.91 -4.91
C VAL A 39 -4.28 2.66 -4.84
N LEU A 40 -3.74 1.52 -5.24
CA LEU A 40 -4.38 0.22 -4.99
C LEU A 40 -4.05 -0.25 -3.58
N ALA A 41 -5.05 -0.79 -2.89
CA ALA A 41 -4.89 -1.38 -1.58
C ALA A 41 -5.67 -2.68 -1.46
N PHE A 42 -5.06 -3.65 -0.79
CA PHE A 42 -5.72 -4.87 -0.37
C PHE A 42 -6.72 -4.56 0.75
N LEU A 43 -7.95 -5.04 0.59
CA LEU A 43 -8.99 -4.92 1.61
C LEU A 43 -8.78 -6.00 2.68
N ALA A 44 -8.22 -5.57 3.81
CA ALA A 44 -7.92 -6.43 4.96
C ALA A 44 -9.03 -6.40 6.01
N PRO A 45 -9.14 -7.43 6.87
CA PRO A 45 -9.91 -7.35 8.11
C PRO A 45 -9.49 -6.14 8.97
N GLU A 46 -10.42 -5.53 9.70
CA GLU A 46 -10.18 -4.30 10.50
C GLU A 46 -9.09 -4.48 11.58
N ALA A 47 -8.89 -5.71 12.07
CA ALA A 47 -7.86 -6.01 13.06
C ALA A 47 -6.44 -6.17 12.46
N SER A 48 -6.30 -6.16 11.14
CA SER A 48 -5.00 -6.31 10.48
C SER A 48 -4.16 -5.03 10.61
N PRO A 49 -2.83 -5.15 10.77
CA PRO A 49 -1.96 -3.98 10.76
C PRO A 49 -2.06 -3.25 9.42
N THR A 50 -2.08 -1.92 9.47
CA THR A 50 -2.00 -1.10 8.25
C THR A 50 -0.59 -1.16 7.69
N LEU A 51 -0.46 -1.57 6.44
CA LEU A 51 0.82 -1.67 5.74
C LEU A 51 0.87 -0.70 4.57
N LEU A 52 2.04 -0.11 4.34
CA LEU A 52 2.35 0.64 3.12
C LEU A 52 3.23 -0.24 2.22
N GLY A 53 2.69 -0.61 1.06
CA GLY A 53 3.41 -1.38 0.05
C GLY A 53 4.36 -0.52 -0.78
N ALA A 54 5.32 -1.19 -1.46
CA ALA A 54 6.29 -0.53 -2.33
C ALA A 54 5.63 0.32 -3.42
N GLN A 55 4.59 -0.20 -4.08
CA GLN A 55 3.84 0.54 -5.11
C GLN A 55 3.30 1.89 -4.60
N THR A 56 2.77 1.93 -3.37
CA THR A 56 2.33 3.18 -2.76
C THR A 56 3.52 4.11 -2.56
N LEU A 57 4.62 3.63 -1.96
CA LEU A 57 5.81 4.44 -1.73
C LEU A 57 6.38 5.03 -3.04
N GLU A 58 6.47 4.23 -4.10
CA GLU A 58 6.90 4.64 -5.44
C GLU A 58 5.99 5.73 -6.03
N THR A 59 4.67 5.57 -5.90
CA THR A 59 3.68 6.58 -6.33
C THR A 59 3.91 7.95 -5.67
N PHE A 60 4.49 7.95 -4.46
CA PHE A 60 4.84 9.16 -3.72
C PHE A 60 6.31 9.60 -3.91
N GLY A 61 7.14 8.85 -4.64
CA GLY A 61 8.59 9.13 -4.72
C GLY A 61 9.26 9.01 -3.35
N LEU A 62 8.88 7.99 -2.58
CA LEU A 62 9.40 7.71 -1.25
C LEU A 62 10.11 6.35 -1.20
N GLY A 63 11.19 6.28 -0.44
CA GLY A 63 11.84 5.06 -0.01
C GLY A 63 11.78 4.92 1.52
N VAL A 64 12.15 3.74 2.03
CA VAL A 64 12.26 3.47 3.47
C VAL A 64 13.73 3.50 3.87
N ASP A 65 14.07 4.29 4.88
CA ASP A 65 15.32 4.19 5.63
C ASP A 65 15.04 3.36 6.90
N PRO A 66 15.37 2.05 6.91
CA PRO A 66 15.01 1.16 8.01
C PRO A 66 15.87 1.40 9.26
N LEU A 67 17.06 1.98 9.12
CA LEU A 67 17.95 2.27 10.23
C LEU A 67 17.46 3.49 11.00
N ALA A 68 17.17 4.59 10.29
CA ALA A 68 16.62 5.79 10.90
C ALA A 68 15.10 5.74 11.10
N LYS A 69 14.44 4.66 10.66
CA LYS A 69 12.99 4.42 10.76
C LYS A 69 12.15 5.57 10.20
N ARG A 70 12.49 6.04 9.00
CA ARG A 70 11.81 7.16 8.34
C ARG A 70 11.61 6.91 6.85
N LEU A 71 10.68 7.66 6.28
CA LEU A 71 10.58 7.77 4.82
C LEU A 71 11.57 8.82 4.32
N VAL A 72 12.17 8.55 3.17
CA VAL A 72 13.11 9.45 2.49
C VAL A 72 12.63 9.71 1.07
N ARG A 73 12.90 10.90 0.53
CA ARG A 73 12.60 11.17 -0.87
C ARG A 73 13.56 10.40 -1.77
N VAL A 74 13.00 9.82 -2.84
CA VAL A 74 13.76 9.12 -3.88
C VAL A 74 13.31 9.63 -5.24
N ASP A 75 14.27 9.72 -6.16
CA ASP A 75 13.97 10.12 -7.53
C ASP A 75 13.31 8.97 -8.29
N ALA A 76 12.34 9.30 -9.13
CA ALA A 76 11.78 8.34 -10.08
C ALA A 76 12.71 8.26 -11.30
N PHE A 77 13.17 7.06 -11.62
CA PHE A 77 13.93 6.81 -12.86
C PHE A 77 12.94 6.61 -14.01
N LEU A 78 13.10 7.41 -15.06
CA LEU A 78 12.30 7.34 -16.28
C LEU A 78 13.14 6.74 -17.41
N ALA A 79 12.51 5.95 -18.27
CA ALA A 79 13.10 5.39 -19.49
C ALA A 79 12.88 6.32 -20.69
#